data_AF-A0A0D3AU07-F1
#
_entry.id   AF-A0A0D3AU07-F1
#
_cell.length_a   1.000
_cell.length_b   1.000
_cell.length_c   1.000
_cell.angle_alpha   90.00
_cell.angle_beta   90.00
_cell.angle_gamma   90.00
#
_symmetry.space_group_name_H-M   'P 1'
#
loop_
_entity.id
_entity.type
_entity.pdbx_description
1 polymer ?
#
loop_
_entity_poly.entity_id
_entity_poly.type
_entity_poly.pdbx_seq_one_letter_code
_entity_poly.pdbx_strand_id
1 'polypeptide(L)'
;MRFIDTVDVGSFCQPNWDITKVSVLHGNCCIGQSNKVKDLRQFLEDWTIFFCNGNRERSFRQPMNCRRSVGWRPPRKHKRRG
;
A
#
# COMPACT_ATOMS: atom_id res chain seq x y z
N MET A 1 12.58 16.61 21.82
CA MET A 1 11.51 15.84 21.14
C MET A 1 12.02 15.46 19.76
N ARG A 2 11.87 14.21 19.31
CA ARG A 2 12.25 13.77 17.96
C ARG A 2 11.01 13.24 17.26
N PHE A 3 10.76 13.69 16.03
CA PHE A 3 9.62 13.27 15.20
C PHE A 3 10.12 12.36 14.08
N ILE A 4 9.27 11.45 13.63
CA ILE A 4 9.52 10.61 12.45
C ILE A 4 9.12 11.43 11.22
N ASP A 5 9.93 11.41 10.17
CA ASP A 5 9.59 12.11 8.93
C ASP A 5 8.37 11.43 8.27
N THR A 6 7.50 12.23 7.70
CA THR A 6 6.36 11.77 6.89
C THR A 6 6.76 10.86 5.74
N VAL A 7 8.00 10.96 5.22
CA VAL A 7 8.49 10.04 4.18
C VAL A 7 8.78 8.64 4.70
N ASP A 8 9.02 8.49 6.00
CA ASP A 8 9.33 7.21 6.64
C ASP A 8 8.05 6.49 7.09
N VAL A 9 6.89 7.16 7.05
CA VAL A 9 5.60 6.60 7.48
C VAL A 9 4.62 6.55 6.32
N GLY A 10 4.03 5.38 6.10
CA GLY A 10 2.96 5.19 5.13
C GLY A 10 1.73 4.51 5.73
N SER A 11 0.62 4.52 5.00
CA SER A 11 -0.60 3.81 5.36
C SER A 11 -1.14 2.99 4.19
N PHE A 12 -1.80 1.87 4.50
CA PHE A 12 -2.37 0.96 3.51
C PHE A 12 -3.36 1.66 2.55
N CYS A 13 -4.08 2.67 3.04
CA CYS A 13 -5.06 3.41 2.23
C CYS A 13 -4.50 4.69 1.59
N GLN A 14 -3.24 5.04 1.85
CA GLN A 14 -2.58 6.14 1.17
C GLN A 14 -2.14 5.73 -0.24
N PRO A 15 -2.30 6.62 -1.23
CA PRO A 15 -1.70 6.44 -2.54
C PRO A 15 -0.17 6.63 -2.48
N ASN A 16 0.54 5.94 -3.37
CA ASN A 16 1.89 6.29 -3.83
C ASN A 16 2.94 6.46 -2.71
N TRP A 17 3.06 5.48 -1.82
CA TRP A 17 4.20 5.40 -0.91
C TRP A 17 5.43 4.80 -1.60
N ASP A 18 6.61 5.23 -1.16
CA ASP A 18 7.90 4.74 -1.64
C ASP A 18 8.46 3.71 -0.65
N ILE A 19 8.43 2.43 -1.03
CA ILE A 19 8.88 1.35 -0.15
C ILE A 19 10.36 1.43 0.18
N THR A 20 11.15 2.15 -0.62
CA THR A 20 12.57 2.30 -0.39
C THR A 20 12.87 3.26 0.77
N LYS A 21 11.87 4.05 1.19
CA LYS A 21 11.97 5.04 2.26
C LYS A 21 11.11 4.70 3.46
N VAL A 22 9.91 4.17 3.22
CA VAL A 22 8.97 3.86 4.29
C VAL A 22 9.55 2.82 5.24
N SER A 23 9.61 3.19 6.52
CA SER A 23 10.04 2.33 7.63
C SER A 23 8.86 1.76 8.40
N VAL A 24 7.70 2.44 8.41
CA VAL A 24 6.49 2.00 9.13
C VAL A 24 5.27 2.11 8.24
N LEU A 25 4.50 1.02 8.11
CA LEU A 25 3.25 1.00 7.35
C LEU A 25 2.04 0.70 8.25
N HIS A 26 1.09 1.63 8.28
CA HIS A 26 -0.07 1.57 9.16
C HIS A 26 -1.35 1.09 8.47
N GLY A 27 -2.03 0.13 9.10
CA GLY A 27 -3.28 -0.45 8.60
C GLY A 27 -4.56 0.04 9.28
N ASN A 28 -4.55 1.14 10.06
CA ASN A 28 -5.77 1.52 10.82
C ASN A 28 -6.88 2.14 9.97
N CYS A 29 -6.57 2.58 8.75
CA CYS A 29 -7.62 2.95 7.81
C CYS A 29 -8.49 1.76 7.41
N CYS A 30 -8.08 0.53 7.68
CA CYS A 30 -8.73 -0.67 7.18
C CYS A 30 -9.94 -1.06 8.04
N ILE A 31 -11.11 -1.25 7.42
CA ILE A 31 -12.32 -1.73 8.10
C ILE A 31 -12.37 -3.26 8.03
N GLY A 32 -12.40 -3.90 9.19
CA GLY A 32 -12.50 -5.36 9.33
C GLY A 32 -11.15 -6.08 9.37
N GLN A 33 -10.96 -6.97 10.36
CA GLN A 33 -9.71 -7.69 10.57
C GLN A 33 -9.34 -8.60 9.39
N SER A 34 -10.32 -9.25 8.77
CA SER A 34 -10.10 -10.12 7.60
C SER A 34 -9.46 -9.37 6.43
N ASN A 35 -9.88 -8.12 6.19
CA ASN A 35 -9.30 -7.27 5.14
C ASN A 35 -7.85 -6.91 5.46
N LYS A 36 -7.58 -6.54 6.72
CA LYS A 36 -6.23 -6.22 7.20
C LYS A 36 -5.28 -7.40 7.02
N VAL A 37 -5.67 -8.61 7.42
CA VAL A 37 -4.83 -9.82 7.28
C VAL A 37 -4.58 -10.18 5.82
N LYS A 38 -5.60 -10.08 4.95
CA LYS A 38 -5.44 -10.34 3.51
C LYS A 38 -4.41 -9.41 2.87
N ASP A 39 -4.52 -8.12 3.14
CA ASP A 39 -3.59 -7.13 2.59
C ASP A 39 -2.19 -7.25 3.23
N LEU A 40 -2.10 -7.64 4.50
CA LEU A 40 -0.80 -7.90 5.15
C LEU A 40 -0.06 -9.07 4.50
N ARG A 41 -0.77 -10.16 4.18
CA ARG A 41 -0.19 -11.32 3.47
C ARG A 41 0.34 -10.92 2.10
N GLN A 42 -0.47 -10.18 1.32
CA GLN A 42 -0.05 -9.65 0.02
C GLN A 42 1.20 -8.76 0.15
N PHE A 43 1.24 -7.88 1.15
CA PHE A 43 2.38 -7.00 1.38
C PHE A 43 3.66 -7.79 1.69
N LEU A 44 3.57 -8.86 2.50
CA LEU A 44 4.71 -9.72 2.83
C LEU A 44 5.22 -10.51 1.61
N GLU A 45 4.32 -10.96 0.74
CA GLU A 45 4.71 -11.57 -0.54
C GLU A 45 5.49 -10.57 -1.40
N ASP A 46 4.99 -9.34 -1.55
CA ASP A 46 5.64 -8.30 -2.34
C ASP A 46 6.99 -7.90 -1.75
N TRP A 47 7.08 -7.83 -0.41
CA TRP A 47 8.34 -7.63 0.30
C TRP A 47 9.36 -8.70 -0.07
N THR A 48 8.95 -9.97 0.01
CA THR A 48 9.83 -11.10 -0.29
C THR A 48 10.35 -11.01 -1.73
N ILE A 49 9.48 -10.67 -2.68
CA ILE A 49 9.87 -10.50 -4.08
C ILE A 49 10.82 -9.31 -4.26
N PHE A 50 10.56 -8.19 -3.60
CA PHE A 50 11.35 -6.97 -3.74
C PHE A 50 12.75 -7.10 -3.14
N PHE A 51 12.86 -7.65 -1.92
CA PHE A 51 14.12 -7.73 -1.19
C PHE A 51 14.87 -9.04 -1.40
N CYS A 52 14.19 -10.19 -1.43
CA CYS A 52 14.86 -11.49 -1.52
C CYS A 52 15.16 -11.89 -2.96
N ASN A 53 14.25 -11.61 -3.90
CA ASN A 53 14.44 -12.01 -5.31
C ASN A 53 15.16 -10.93 -6.14
N GLY A 54 15.54 -9.80 -5.52
CA GLY A 54 16.23 -8.69 -6.19
C GLY A 54 15.41 -7.97 -7.28
N ASN A 55 14.14 -8.32 -7.44
CA ASN A 55 13.27 -7.74 -8.45
C ASN A 55 12.69 -6.41 -7.94
N ARG A 56 13.54 -5.39 -7.97
CA ARG A 56 13.21 -4.01 -7.55
C ARG A 56 12.33 -3.26 -8.55
N GLU A 57 12.13 -3.81 -9.75
CA GLU A 57 11.23 -3.23 -10.75
C GLU A 57 9.75 -3.50 -10.44
N ARG A 58 9.45 -4.53 -9.65
CA ARG A 58 8.08 -4.80 -9.21
C ARG A 58 7.65 -3.81 -8.14
N SER A 59 6.72 -2.95 -8.52
CA SER A 59 5.97 -2.13 -7.57
C SER A 59 5.12 -3.01 -6.65
N PHE A 60 5.05 -2.64 -5.37
CA PHE A 60 4.14 -3.29 -4.43
C PHE A 60 2.69 -3.11 -4.88
N ARG A 61 1.90 -4.17 -4.73
CA ARG A 61 0.47 -4.13 -4.97
C ARG A 61 -0.20 -3.26 -3.92
N GLN A 62 -1.20 -2.51 -4.37
CA GLN A 62 -1.92 -1.63 -3.46
C GLN A 62 -2.91 -2.43 -2.59
N PRO A 63 -3.01 -2.16 -1.27
CA PRO A 63 -3.94 -2.82 -0.34
C PRO A 63 -5.42 -2.59 -0.69
N MET A 64 -5.94 -3.31 -1.69
CA MET A 64 -7.25 -3.06 -2.26
C MET A 64 -8.39 -3.48 -1.34
N ASN A 65 -8.19 -4.43 -0.42
CA ASN A 65 -9.23 -4.81 0.53
C ASN A 65 -9.48 -3.67 1.53
N CYS A 66 -8.41 -3.14 2.13
CA CYS A 66 -8.45 -1.98 3.00
C CYS A 66 -8.97 -0.74 2.26
N ARG A 67 -8.46 -0.48 1.06
CA ARG A 67 -8.87 0.70 0.28
C ARG A 67 -10.34 0.69 -0.11
N ARG A 68 -10.87 -0.47 -0.54
CA ARG A 68 -12.31 -0.61 -0.83
C ARG A 68 -13.17 -0.55 0.44
N SER A 69 -12.65 -1.02 1.56
CA SER A 69 -13.38 -1.02 2.83
C SER A 69 -13.74 0.39 3.32
N VAL A 70 -12.96 1.42 2.98
CA VAL A 70 -13.24 2.83 3.29
C VAL A 70 -13.99 3.58 2.18
N GLY A 71 -14.55 2.86 1.21
CA GLY A 71 -15.32 3.48 0.12
C GLY A 71 -14.48 4.22 -0.92
N TRP A 72 -13.15 4.05 -0.93
CA TRP A 72 -12.31 4.65 -1.96
C TRP A 72 -12.67 4.06 -3.34
N ARG A 73 -12.95 4.95 -4.29
CA ARG A 73 -13.16 4.57 -5.70
C ARG A 73 -11.99 5.07 -6.55
N PRO A 74 -11.46 4.23 -7.46
CA PRO A 74 -10.46 4.69 -8.41
C PRO A 74 -11.05 5.79 -9.31
N PRO A 75 -10.24 6.80 -9.69
CA PRO A 75 -10.65 7.78 -10.70
C PRO A 75 -11.11 7.06 -11.96
N ARG A 76 -12.30 7.43 -12.47
CA ARG A 76 -12.78 6.91 -13.75
C ARG A 76 -11.79 7.32 -14.84
N LYS A 77 -11.16 6.36 -15.52
CA LYS A 77 -10.37 6.65 -16.73
C LYS A 77 -11.32 7.25 -17.76
N HIS A 78 -11.15 8.53 -18.10
CA HIS A 78 -11.83 9.10 -19.26
C HIS A 78 -11.31 8.37 -20.50
N LYS A 79 -12.15 7.55 -21.14
CA LYS A 79 -11.87 7.00 -22.45
C LYS A 79 -11.76 8.21 -23.39
N ARG A 80 -10.53 8.55 -23.82
CA ARG A 80 -10.37 9.51 -24.92
C ARG A 80 -11.11 8.90 -26.12
N ARG A 81 -12.24 9.51 -26.50
CA ARG A 81 -12.90 9.21 -27.77
C ARG A 81 -11.93 9.70 -28.85
N GLY A 82 -11.39 8.75 -29.61
CA GLY A 82 -10.77 9.04 -30.90
C GLY A 82 -11.83 9.43 -31.90
#